data_AF-G9KHD5-F1
#
_entry.id   AF-G9KHD5-F1
#
_cell.length_a   1.000
_cell.length_b   1.000
_cell.length_c   1.000
_cell.angle_alpha   90.00
_cell.angle_beta   90.00
_cell.angle_gamma   90.00
#
_symmetry.space_group_name_H-M   'P 1'
#
loop_
_entity.id
_entity.type
_entity.pdbx_description
1 polymer ?
#
loop_
_entity_poly.entity_id
_entity_poly.type
_entity_poly.pdbx_seq_one_letter_code
_entity_poly.pdbx_strand_id
1 'polypeptide(L)'
;GPRQGGTRLTITGENLGLRFEDVRLGVRVGKVLCSPVESEYISAEQIVCEIGDASTVRAHDALVEVCVRDCSPHYRALSPKRFTFVT
;
A
#
# COMPACT_ATOMS: atom_id res chain seq x y z
N GLY A 1 -3.45 5.52 10.96
CA GLY A 1 -2.51 4.81 11.85
C GLY A 1 -1.47 5.78 12.41
N PRO A 2 -0.65 5.35 13.37
CA PRO A 2 0.46 6.12 13.92
C PRO A 2 1.43 6.60 12.85
N ARG A 3 2.04 7.78 13.05
CA ARG A 3 3.07 8.32 12.14
C ARG A 3 4.36 7.53 12.13
N GLN A 4 4.67 6.82 13.21
CA GLN A 4 5.92 6.08 13.36
C GLN A 4 5.96 4.82 12.46
N GLY A 5 4.85 4.46 11.80
CA GLY A 5 4.74 3.26 10.98
C GLY A 5 4.32 2.03 11.78
N GLY A 6 4.66 0.84 11.27
CA GLY A 6 4.33 -0.45 11.88
C GLY A 6 2.85 -0.85 11.78
N THR A 7 2.02 -0.01 11.17
CA THR A 7 0.61 -0.35 10.94
C THR A 7 0.52 -1.43 9.86
N ARG A 8 -0.09 -2.57 10.17
CA ARG A 8 -0.49 -3.57 9.17
C ARG A 8 -1.76 -3.08 8.47
N LEU A 9 -1.61 -2.67 7.22
CA LEU A 9 -2.68 -2.23 6.35
C LEU A 9 -3.17 -3.43 5.53
N THR A 10 -4.45 -3.74 5.62
CA THR A 10 -5.12 -4.72 4.76
C THR A 10 -5.80 -4.00 3.60
N ILE A 11 -5.34 -4.28 2.38
CA ILE A 11 -5.88 -3.75 1.13
C ILE A 11 -6.62 -4.90 0.44
N THR A 12 -7.92 -4.72 0.22
CA THR A 12 -8.76 -5.66 -0.54
C THR A 12 -9.19 -5.02 -1.85
N GLY A 13 -9.17 -5.77 -2.95
CA GLY A 13 -9.57 -5.30 -4.26
C GLY A 13 -9.70 -6.44 -5.26
N GLU A 14 -9.68 -6.09 -6.54
CA GLU A 14 -9.71 -7.04 -7.65
C GLU A 14 -8.57 -6.71 -8.63
N ASN A 15 -8.05 -7.73 -9.31
CA ASN A 15 -6.98 -7.59 -10.31
C ASN A 15 -5.66 -7.02 -9.77
N LEU A 16 -5.30 -7.30 -8.50
CA LEU A 16 -4.13 -6.72 -7.83
C LEU A 16 -2.75 -7.34 -8.18
N GLY A 17 -2.68 -8.24 -9.16
CA GLY A 17 -1.47 -9.01 -9.51
C GLY A 17 -1.62 -10.50 -9.17
N LEU A 18 -0.92 -11.39 -9.87
CA LEU A 18 -1.06 -12.85 -9.71
C LEU A 18 0.09 -13.47 -8.92
N ARG A 19 1.22 -12.77 -8.82
CA ARG A 19 2.40 -13.19 -8.06
C ARG A 19 2.75 -12.13 -7.04
N PHE A 20 3.31 -12.55 -5.91
CA PHE A 20 3.74 -11.61 -4.88
C PHE A 20 4.79 -10.61 -5.40
N GLU A 21 5.68 -11.05 -6.29
CA GLU A 21 6.70 -10.19 -6.92
C GLU A 21 6.10 -9.05 -7.73
N ASP A 22 4.87 -9.22 -8.24
CA ASP A 22 4.18 -8.16 -8.99
C ASP A 22 3.83 -6.97 -8.07
N VAL A 23 3.65 -7.19 -6.76
CA VAL A 23 3.20 -6.16 -5.81
C VAL A 23 4.23 -5.76 -4.77
N ARG A 24 5.28 -6.56 -4.56
CA ARG A 24 6.27 -6.43 -3.47
C ARG A 24 6.84 -5.02 -3.29
N LEU A 25 7.01 -4.26 -4.37
CA LEU A 25 7.57 -2.89 -4.35
C LEU A 25 6.55 -1.81 -4.77
N GLY A 26 5.32 -2.21 -5.07
CA GLY A 26 4.32 -1.36 -5.71
C GLY A 26 3.34 -0.68 -4.76
N VAL A 27 3.42 -0.93 -3.45
CA VAL A 27 2.44 -0.42 -2.48
C VAL A 27 2.96 0.79 -1.72
N ARG A 28 2.19 1.88 -1.73
CA ARG A 28 2.54 3.13 -1.04
C ARG A 28 1.33 3.76 -0.37
N VAL A 29 1.57 4.51 0.70
CA VAL A 29 0.59 5.42 1.31
C VAL A 29 1.09 6.85 1.08
N GLY A 30 0.63 7.46 -0.01
CA GLY A 30 1.23 8.69 -0.55
C GLY A 30 2.71 8.49 -0.86
N LYS A 31 3.59 9.15 -0.08
CA LYS A 31 5.04 9.03 -0.26
C LYS A 31 5.67 7.93 0.60
N VAL A 32 4.94 7.40 1.58
CA VAL A 32 5.41 6.38 2.53
C VAL A 32 5.38 5.01 1.86
N LEU A 33 6.47 4.26 1.96
CA LEU A 33 6.54 2.90 1.46
C LEU A 33 5.74 1.97 2.37
N CYS A 34 4.98 1.04 1.78
CA CYS A 34 4.33 -0.05 2.52
C CYS A 34 4.90 -1.37 2.04
N SER A 35 5.48 -2.17 2.94
CA SER A 35 6.13 -3.43 2.59
C SER A 35 5.11 -4.57 2.66
N PRO A 36 4.71 -5.19 1.53
CA PRO A 36 3.77 -6.30 1.54
C PRO A 36 4.33 -7.52 2.28
N VAL A 37 3.44 -8.31 2.88
CA VAL A 37 3.77 -9.50 3.65
C VAL A 37 3.32 -10.74 2.87
N GLU A 38 4.30 -11.51 2.38
CA GLU A 38 4.07 -12.61 1.44
C GLU A 38 3.14 -13.69 1.99
N SER A 39 3.28 -14.05 3.27
CA SER A 39 2.44 -15.07 3.92
C SER A 39 0.97 -14.67 4.09
N GLU A 40 0.63 -13.39 3.91
CA GLU A 40 -0.73 -12.85 4.08
C GLU A 40 -1.31 -12.27 2.78
N TYR A 41 -0.58 -12.43 1.68
CA TYR A 41 -1.02 -12.07 0.35
C TYR A 41 -1.99 -13.12 -0.20
N ILE A 42 -3.10 -12.66 -0.78
CA ILE A 42 -4.05 -13.50 -1.51
C ILE A 42 -4.05 -13.01 -2.96
N SER A 43 -3.66 -13.90 -3.88
CA SER A 43 -3.49 -13.60 -5.30
C SER A 43 -4.67 -12.81 -5.86
N ALA A 44 -4.38 -11.66 -6.46
CA ALA A 44 -5.32 -10.73 -7.09
C ALA A 44 -6.44 -10.14 -6.21
N GLU A 45 -6.51 -10.50 -4.93
CA GLU A 45 -7.64 -10.17 -4.05
C GLU A 45 -7.23 -9.33 -2.83
N GLN A 46 -6.11 -9.68 -2.17
CA GLN A 46 -5.70 -9.04 -0.92
C GLN A 46 -4.20 -8.84 -0.83
N ILE A 47 -3.80 -7.66 -0.35
CA ILE A 47 -2.44 -7.35 0.05
C ILE A 47 -2.46 -6.88 1.50
N VAL A 48 -1.77 -7.59 2.38
CA VAL A 48 -1.40 -7.05 3.70
C VAL A 48 -0.01 -6.45 3.59
N CYS A 49 0.16 -5.20 4.02
CA CYS A 49 1.45 -4.53 4.01
C CYS A 49 1.72 -3.77 5.31
N GLU A 50 2.98 -3.67 5.70
CA GLU A 50 3.41 -2.88 6.85
C GLU A 50 3.82 -1.48 6.40
N ILE A 51 3.16 -0.45 6.93
CA ILE A 51 3.46 0.94 6.61
C ILE A 51 4.76 1.35 7.28
N GLY A 52 5.70 1.91 6.52
CA GLY A 52 6.96 2.46 7.03
C GLY A 52 6.79 3.76 7.83
N ASP A 53 7.91 4.31 8.29
CA ASP A 53 7.93 5.56 9.06
C ASP A 53 7.46 6.76 8.20
N ALA A 54 6.43 7.45 8.68
CA ALA A 54 5.83 8.64 8.08
C ALA A 54 6.16 9.93 8.85
N SER A 55 7.09 9.90 9.81
CA SER A 55 7.43 11.05 10.67
C SER A 55 7.94 12.26 9.88
N THR A 56 8.58 12.04 8.73
CA THR A 56 9.06 13.11 7.84
C THR A 56 7.99 13.62 6.87
N VAL A 57 6.82 12.98 6.82
CA VAL A 57 5.72 13.34 5.92
C VAL A 57 4.84 14.41 6.56
N ARG A 58 4.78 15.57 5.88
CA ARG A 58 3.94 16.72 6.30
C ARG A 58 2.44 16.46 6.19
N ALA A 59 2.02 15.59 5.26
CA ALA A 59 0.60 15.30 5.05
C ALA A 59 0.00 14.60 6.28
N HIS A 60 -1.24 14.94 6.61
CA HIS A 60 -2.02 14.25 7.65
C HIS A 60 -2.75 13.04 7.09
N ASP A 61 -3.01 13.01 5.80
CA ASP A 61 -3.66 11.89 5.11
C ASP A 61 -3.11 11.73 3.69
N ALA A 62 -3.25 10.53 3.15
CA ALA A 62 -2.82 10.21 1.79
C ALA A 62 -3.63 9.07 1.18
N LEU A 63 -3.70 9.02 -0.15
CA LEU A 63 -4.25 7.87 -0.86
C LEU A 63 -3.29 6.69 -0.77
N VAL A 64 -3.85 5.48 -0.78
CA VAL A 64 -3.09 4.25 -0.97
C VAL A 64 -2.96 4.02 -2.46
N GLU A 65 -1.75 3.78 -2.92
CA GLU A 65 -1.41 3.48 -4.31
C GLU A 65 -0.90 2.04 -4.39
N VAL A 66 -1.39 1.29 -5.37
CA VAL A 66 -0.90 -0.05 -5.70
C VAL A 66 -0.52 -0.04 -7.18
N CYS A 67 0.75 -0.32 -7.46
CA CYS A 67 1.25 -0.62 -8.81
C CYS A 67 1.51 -2.11 -8.96
N VAL A 68 1.04 -2.69 -10.06
CA VAL A 68 1.28 -4.10 -10.41
C VAL A 68 2.41 -4.16 -11.43
N ARG A 69 3.59 -4.65 -11.02
CA ARG A 69 4.85 -4.73 -11.77
C ARG A 69 5.46 -3.36 -12.08
N ASP A 70 4.74 -2.54 -12.82
CA ASP A 70 5.10 -1.16 -13.14
C ASP A 70 3.97 -0.19 -12.76
N CYS A 71 4.32 1.08 -12.59
CA CYS A 71 3.36 2.15 -12.27
C CYS A 71 2.80 2.82 -13.53
N SER A 72 2.66 2.09 -14.64
CA SER A 72 1.94 2.64 -15.80
C SER A 72 0.47 2.90 -15.44
N PRO A 73 -0.20 3.84 -16.12
CA PRO A 73 -1.57 4.22 -15.78
C PRO A 73 -2.58 3.06 -15.78
N HIS A 74 -2.36 2.03 -16.60
CA HIS A 74 -3.25 0.87 -16.70
C HIS A 74 -3.00 -0.19 -15.62
N TYR A 75 -1.83 -0.20 -14.99
CA TYR A 75 -1.44 -1.14 -13.93
C TYR A 75 -1.37 -0.47 -12.55
N ARG A 76 -2.06 0.65 -12.39
CA ARG A 76 -2.07 1.44 -11.16
C ARG A 76 -3.49 1.61 -10.62
N ALA A 77 -3.67 1.32 -9.34
CA ALA A 77 -4.89 1.59 -8.60
C ALA A 77 -4.64 2.64 -7.50
N LEU A 78 -5.66 3.45 -7.25
CA LEU A 78 -5.71 4.39 -6.13
C LEU A 78 -6.91 4.07 -5.26
N SER A 79 -6.73 4.13 -3.94
CA SER A 79 -7.83 3.88 -3.02
C SER A 79 -8.93 4.95 -3.15
N PRO A 80 -10.22 4.59 -2.99
CA PRO A 80 -11.32 5.55 -3.00
C PRO A 80 -11.34 6.42 -1.74
N LYS A 81 -10.70 5.97 -0.66
CA LYS A 81 -10.58 6.68 0.63
C LYS A 81 -9.12 6.88 0.99
N ARG A 82 -8.85 7.96 1.73
CA ARG A 82 -7.51 8.28 2.24
C ARG A 82 -7.23 7.54 3.54
N PHE A 83 -5.98 7.17 3.75
CA PHE A 83 -5.44 6.75 5.02
C PHE A 83 -5.00 7.98 5.83
N THR A 84 -5.41 8.06 7.09
CA THR A 84 -5.07 9.19 7.97
C THR A 84 -3.96 8.80 8.94
N PHE A 85 -2.92 9.63 9.01
CA PHE A 85 -1.87 9.56 10.00
C PHE A 85 -2.26 10.35 11.26
N VAL A 86 -2.20 9.69 12.41
CA VAL A 86 -2.47 10.28 13.72
C VAL A 86 -1.19 10.33 14.54
N THR A 87 -1.12 11.31 15.44
CA THR A 87 -0.04 11.51 16.42
C THR A 87 -0.42 10.94 17.76
#